data_AF-A0A0F3NHC0-F1
#
_entry.id   AF-A0A0F3NHC0-F1
#
_cell.length_a   1.000
_cell.length_b   1.000
_cell.length_c   1.000
_cell.angle_alpha   90.00
_cell.angle_beta   90.00
_cell.angle_gamma   90.00
#
_symmetry.space_group_name_H-M   'P 1'
#
loop_
_entity.id
_entity.type
_entity.pdbx_description
1 polymer ?
#
loop_
_entity_poly.entity_id
_entity_poly.type
_entity_poly.pdbx_seq_one_letter_code
_entity_poly.pdbx_strand_id
1 'polypeptide(L)' 'MGVQDVVAKIVGSSNAHTVIYAVFSAFKSMLSPKQVAGKRGKKVCDVINR' A
#
# COMPACT_ATOMS: atom_id res chain seq x y z
N MET A 1 -12.50 5.62 -6.99
CA MET A 1 -11.69 4.52 -6.42
C MET A 1 -12.07 3.27 -7.21
N GLY A 2 -11.19 2.81 -8.11
CA GLY A 2 -11.49 1.79 -9.12
C GLY A 2 -10.67 0.52 -8.93
N VAL A 3 -10.40 0.16 -7.68
CA VAL A 3 -9.66 -1.06 -7.36
C VAL A 3 -10.65 -2.22 -7.45
N GLN A 4 -10.52 -3.06 -8.48
CA GLN A 4 -11.44 -4.16 -8.75
C GLN A 4 -11.03 -5.46 -8.05
N ASP A 5 -9.73 -5.74 -7.97
CA ASP A 5 -9.20 -6.99 -7.43
C ASP A 5 -8.27 -6.75 -6.23
N VAL A 6 -8.83 -6.83 -5.02
CA VAL A 6 -8.05 -6.81 -3.76
C VAL A 6 -8.67 -7.75 -2.73
N VAL A 7 -7.81 -8.41 -1.96
CA VAL A 7 -8.22 -9.19 -0.79
C VAL A 7 -7.77 -8.44 0.47
N ALA A 8 -8.68 -8.28 1.42
CA ALA A 8 -8.39 -7.66 2.70
C ALA A 8 -8.96 -8.49 3.86
N LYS A 9 -8.28 -8.43 5.01
CA LYS A 9 -8.73 -9.05 6.26
C LYS A 9 -8.53 -8.06 7.40
N ILE A 10 -9.56 -7.89 8.21
CA ILE A 10 -9.48 -7.12 9.45
C ILE A 10 -8.93 -8.06 10.52
N VAL A 11 -7.81 -7.67 11.13
CA VAL A 11 -7.18 -8.39 12.25
C VAL A 11 -7.33 -7.50 13.49
N GLY A 12 -8.16 -7.92 14.44
CA GLY A 12 -8.47 -7.16 15.65
C GLY A 12 -9.91 -6.64 15.68
N SER A 13 -10.09 -5.36 16.06
CA SER A 13 -11.41 -4.76 16.25
C SER A 13 -12.15 -4.51 14.94
N SER A 14 -13.41 -4.92 14.89
CA SER A 14 -14.30 -4.79 13.74
C SER A 14 -15.10 -3.47 13.73
N ASN A 15 -14.77 -2.50 14.58
CA ASN A 15 -15.49 -1.22 14.63
C ASN A 15 -15.28 -0.42 13.34
N ALA A 16 -16.37 0.02 12.70
CA ALA A 16 -16.35 0.72 11.42
C ALA A 16 -15.44 1.96 11.42
N HIS A 17 -15.42 2.74 12.51
CA HIS A 17 -14.58 3.95 12.60
C HIS A 17 -13.09 3.63 12.50
N THR A 18 -12.63 2.62 13.25
CA THR A 18 -11.21 2.23 13.26
C THR A 18 -10.81 1.54 11.97
N VAL A 19 -11.71 0.76 11.36
CA VAL A 19 -11.48 0.10 10.07
C VAL A 19 -11.29 1.13 8.97
N ILE A 20 -12.18 2.13 8.87
CA ILE A 20 -12.07 3.19 7.86
C ILE A 20 -10.76 3.96 8.05
N TYR A 21 -10.44 4.36 9.28
CA TYR A 21 -9.19 5.06 9.57
C TYR A 21 -7.95 4.24 9.17
N ALA A 22 -7.92 2.95 9.52
CA ALA A 22 -6.83 2.04 9.17
C ALA A 22 -6.68 1.88 7.65
N VAL A 23 -7.78 1.75 6.91
CA VAL A 23 -7.76 1.63 5.44
C VAL A 23 -7.18 2.90 4.79
N PHE A 24 -7.61 4.09 5.23
CA PHE A 24 -7.06 5.35 4.71
C PHE A 24 -5.58 5.54 5.08
N SER A 25 -5.18 5.12 6.28
CA SER A 25 -3.77 5.16 6.69
C SER A 25 -2.91 4.22 5.83
N ALA A 26 -3.41 3.01 5.54
CA ALA A 26 -2.74 2.04 4.69
C ALA A 26 -2.56 2.58 3.26
N PHE A 27 -3.59 3.19 2.67
CA PHE A 27 -3.47 3.80 1.34
C PHE A 27 -2.45 4.94 1.29
N LYS A 28 -2.37 5.78 2.34
CA LYS A 28 -1.35 6.84 2.41
C LYS A 28 0.08 6.31 2.49
N SER A 29 0.25 5.13 3.04
CA SER A 29 1.56 4.50 3.22
C SER A 29 2.04 3.73 1.99
N MET A 30 1.16 3.55 0.99
CA MET A 30 1.47 2.80 -0.22
C MET A 30 2.47 3.57 -1.08
N LEU A 31 3.60 2.93 -1.41
CA LEU A 31 4.67 3.52 -2.20
C LEU A 31 4.73 2.88 -3.58
N SER A 32 4.85 3.70 -4.62
CA SER A 32 5.08 3.20 -5.97
C SER A 32 6.53 2.71 -6.13
N PRO A 33 6.79 1.70 -6.99
CA PRO A 33 8.15 1.23 -7.27
C PRO A 33 9.11 2.34 -7.71
N LYS A 34 8.60 3.35 -8.43
CA LYS A 34 9.36 4.53 -8.84
C LYS A 34 9.84 5.37 -7.66
N GLN A 35 8.99 5.57 -6.65
CA GLN A 35 9.35 6.30 -5.43
C GLN A 35 10.36 5.50 -4.59
N VAL A 36 10.23 4.17 -4.55
CA VAL A 36 11.19 3.30 -3.84
C VAL A 36 12.55 3.31 -4.54
N ALA A 37 12.57 3.25 -5.87
CA ALA A 37 13.79 3.34 -6.67
C ALA A 37 14.54 4.67 -6.48
N GLY A 38 13.81 5.80 -6.50
CA GLY A 38 14.39 7.12 -6.22
C GLY A 38 14.99 7.22 -4.82
N LYS A 39 14.30 6.71 -3.79
CA LYS A 39 14.84 6.67 -2.41
C LYS A 39 16.08 5.79 -2.28
N ARG A 40 16.18 4.71 -3.04
CA ARG A 40 17.29 3.74 -2.97
C ARG A 40 18.43 4.05 -3.96
N GLY A 41 18.30 5.07 -4.81
CA GLY A 41 19.28 5.40 -5.84
C GLY A 41 19.47 4.31 -6.91
N LYS A 42 18.48 3.43 -7.08
CA LYS A 42 18.52 2.30 -8.03
C LYS A 42 17.59 2.58 -9.21
N LYS A 43 17.82 1.92 -10.34
CA LYS A 43 16.87 1.96 -11.46
C LYS A 43 15.59 1.23 -11.07
N VAL A 44 14.46 1.66 -11.61
CA VAL A 44 13.15 1.03 -11.37
C VAL A 44 13.18 -0.46 -11.73
N CYS A 45 13.89 -0.81 -12.80
CA CYS A 45 14.11 -2.19 -13.21
C CYS A 45 14.73 -3.01 -12.07
N ASP A 46 15.81 -2.55 -11.42
CA ASP A 46 16.46 -3.28 -10.32
C ASP A 46 15.61 -3.38 -9.04
N VAL A 47 14.56 -2.57 -8.90
CA VAL A 47 13.65 -2.63 -7.74
C VAL A 47 12.50 -3.61 -7.97
N ILE A 48 12.14 -3.84 -9.23
CA ILE A 48 11.05 -4.76 -9.63
C ILE A 48 11.61 -6.13 -10.03
N ASN A 49 12.85 -6.18 -10.52
CA ASN A 49 13.46 -7.41 -11.02
C ASN A 49 13.76 -8.37 -9.87
N ARG A 50 13.18 -9.57 -9.97
CA ARG A 50 13.36 -10.73 -9.09
C ARG A 50 14.23 -11.74 -9.80
#